data_AF-W4RQ37-F1
#
_entry.id   AF-W4RQ37-F1
#
_cell.length_a   1.000
_cell.length_b   1.000
_cell.length_c   1.000
_cell.angle_alpha   90.00
_cell.angle_beta   90.00
_cell.angle_gamma   90.00
#
_symmetry.space_group_name_H-M   'P 1'
#
loop_
_entity.id
_entity.type
_entity.pdbx_description
1 polymer ?
#
loop_
_entity_poly.entity_id
_entity_poly.type
_entity_poly.pdbx_seq_one_letter_code
_entity_poly.pdbx_strand_id
1 'polypeptide(L)'
;MKDIFSYNVDINKTAYMNWRTKKHNPIHNMIIMADGFIESSLILAEDAINKNINKKADIIIFPILFNVNHGIELYLKAIAWTLNILMENEYKIEGSHNIKQILSIVKSKVLKFEKEQEKREQFLKMILNLEAYVRELSERIELAETKKKDNMDFSRYPFTNNYIPHFYIRTFDNIAIDLENFILRFREIGKNLNLIASHYFYDYLEV
;
A
#
# COMPACT_ATOMS: atom_id res chain seq x y z
N MET A 1 22.26 -11.19 25.94
CA MET A 1 21.26 -11.46 24.90
C MET A 1 21.97 -11.58 23.56
N LYS A 2 21.46 -12.41 22.65
CA LYS A 2 22.01 -12.53 21.29
C LYS A 2 21.47 -11.42 20.39
N ASP A 3 22.25 -10.96 19.43
CA ASP A 3 21.84 -9.92 18.48
C ASP A 3 20.68 -10.37 17.59
N ILE A 4 19.77 -9.46 17.25
CA ILE A 4 18.60 -9.76 16.40
C ILE A 4 18.99 -10.10 14.96
N PHE A 5 20.09 -9.53 14.45
CA PHE A 5 20.61 -9.79 13.10
C PHE A 5 21.58 -10.98 13.11
N SER A 6 21.10 -12.12 13.57
CA SER A 6 21.89 -13.34 13.65
C SER A 6 21.03 -14.58 13.42
N TYR A 7 21.65 -15.67 12.97
CA TYR A 7 20.95 -16.92 12.66
C TYR A 7 20.40 -17.60 13.90
N ASN A 8 19.17 -18.13 13.83
CA ASN A 8 18.72 -19.11 14.81
C ASN A 8 19.36 -20.47 14.49
N VAL A 9 19.55 -21.32 15.51
CA VAL A 9 20.02 -22.70 15.30
C VAL A 9 19.00 -23.53 14.50
N ASP A 10 17.72 -23.17 14.61
CA ASP A 10 16.63 -23.72 13.82
C ASP A 10 16.33 -22.79 12.64
N ILE A 11 16.53 -23.30 11.41
CA ILE A 11 16.32 -22.53 10.19
C ILE A 11 14.87 -22.04 10.04
N ASN A 12 13.88 -22.78 10.57
CA ASN A 12 12.47 -22.41 10.52
C ASN A 12 12.13 -21.21 11.43
N LYS A 13 13.07 -20.83 12.31
CA LYS A 13 12.98 -19.65 13.19
C LYS A 13 13.85 -18.49 12.69
N THR A 14 14.37 -18.59 11.47
CA THR A 14 15.18 -17.54 10.82
C THR A 14 14.39 -16.92 9.67
N ALA A 15 14.26 -15.60 9.69
CA ALA A 15 13.81 -14.82 8.54
C ALA A 15 15.00 -14.15 7.85
N TYR A 16 14.93 -14.00 6.53
CA TYR A 16 16.02 -13.50 5.71
C TYR A 16 15.57 -12.25 4.97
N MET A 17 16.10 -11.08 5.34
CA MET A 17 15.67 -9.80 4.75
C MET A 17 15.89 -9.73 3.23
N ASN A 18 16.93 -10.40 2.72
CA ASN A 18 17.34 -10.30 1.32
C ASN A 18 16.99 -11.53 0.46
N TRP A 19 16.40 -12.58 1.03
CA TRP A 19 16.19 -13.86 0.32
C TRP A 19 15.28 -13.75 -0.90
N ARG A 20 14.28 -12.86 -0.82
CA ARG A 20 13.33 -12.59 -1.90
C ARG A 20 13.68 -11.35 -2.71
N THR A 21 14.80 -10.67 -2.43
CA THR A 21 15.20 -9.43 -3.09
C THR A 21 16.42 -9.64 -3.98
N LYS A 22 16.66 -8.72 -4.93
CA LYS A 22 17.80 -8.75 -5.85
C LYS A 22 18.61 -7.45 -5.75
N LYS A 23 19.93 -7.58 -5.63
CA LYS A 23 20.87 -6.45 -5.43
C LYS A 23 20.72 -5.33 -6.47
N HIS A 24 20.49 -5.68 -7.73
CA HIS A 24 20.46 -4.75 -8.86
C HIS A 24 19.07 -4.56 -9.46
N ASN A 25 18.01 -4.94 -8.73
CA ASN A 25 16.64 -4.84 -9.23
C ASN A 25 15.72 -4.11 -8.23
N PRO A 26 15.76 -2.77 -8.20
CA PRO A 26 15.01 -1.99 -7.22
C PRO A 26 13.49 -2.08 -7.39
N ILE A 27 12.98 -2.18 -8.63
CA ILE A 27 11.53 -2.32 -8.89
C ILE A 27 11.03 -3.67 -8.35
N HIS A 28 11.73 -4.77 -8.65
CA HIS A 28 11.45 -6.08 -8.05
C HIS A 28 11.42 -6.02 -6.52
N ASN A 29 12.43 -5.37 -5.90
CA ASN A 29 12.49 -5.26 -4.44
C ASN A 29 11.29 -4.48 -3.87
N MET A 30 10.83 -3.44 -4.57
CA MET A 30 9.63 -2.69 -4.17
C MET A 30 8.37 -3.56 -4.24
N ILE A 31 8.20 -4.37 -5.29
CA ILE A 31 7.08 -5.32 -5.42
C ILE A 31 7.10 -6.32 -4.24
N ILE A 32 8.26 -6.89 -3.94
CA ILE A 32 8.43 -7.86 -2.84
C ILE A 32 8.13 -7.23 -1.48
N MET A 33 8.57 -6.00 -1.24
CA MET A 33 8.23 -5.28 -0.02
C MET A 33 6.74 -4.93 0.06
N ALA A 34 6.15 -4.49 -1.06
CA ALA A 34 4.72 -4.19 -1.14
C ALA A 34 3.86 -5.39 -0.76
N ASP A 35 4.18 -6.57 -1.31
CA ASP A 35 3.57 -7.84 -0.92
C ASP A 35 3.67 -8.11 0.57
N GLY A 36 4.87 -7.98 1.14
CA GLY A 36 5.09 -8.20 2.57
C GLY A 36 4.24 -7.27 3.45
N PHE A 37 4.09 -6.00 3.07
CA PHE A 37 3.27 -5.05 3.80
C PHE A 37 1.78 -5.40 3.72
N ILE A 38 1.24 -5.69 2.54
CA ILE A 38 -0.17 -6.11 2.40
C ILE A 38 -0.42 -7.40 3.17
N GLU A 39 0.43 -8.41 2.99
CA GLU A 39 0.28 -9.72 3.64
C GLU A 39 0.33 -9.60 5.16
N SER A 40 1.29 -8.85 5.70
CA SER A 40 1.37 -8.61 7.15
C SER A 40 0.11 -7.94 7.70
N SER A 41 -0.49 -7.02 6.94
CA SER A 41 -1.74 -6.37 7.32
C SER A 41 -2.91 -7.35 7.36
N LEU A 42 -2.99 -8.26 6.39
CA LEU A 42 -4.05 -9.27 6.32
C LEU A 42 -3.91 -10.29 7.45
N ILE A 43 -2.69 -10.80 7.70
CA ILE A 43 -2.40 -11.72 8.81
C ILE A 43 -2.80 -11.10 10.15
N LEU A 44 -2.43 -9.83 10.38
CA LEU A 44 -2.77 -9.12 11.61
C LEU A 44 -4.28 -8.91 11.76
N ALA A 45 -4.98 -8.57 10.67
CA ALA A 45 -6.43 -8.38 10.69
C ALA A 45 -7.18 -9.70 10.94
N GLU A 46 -6.76 -10.79 10.28
CA GLU A 46 -7.33 -12.13 10.49
C GLU A 46 -7.12 -12.61 11.93
N ASP A 47 -5.92 -12.42 12.49
CA ASP A 47 -5.65 -12.76 13.89
C ASP A 47 -6.48 -11.89 14.85
N ALA A 48 -6.67 -10.60 14.55
CA ALA A 48 -7.50 -9.69 15.33
C ALA A 48 -8.97 -10.14 15.37
N ILE A 49 -9.54 -10.58 14.24
CA ILE A 49 -10.93 -11.08 14.18
C ILE A 49 -11.07 -12.38 14.97
N ASN A 50 -10.14 -13.32 14.77
CA ASN A 50 -10.20 -14.63 15.40
C ASN A 50 -10.09 -14.54 16.92
N LYS A 51 -9.31 -13.58 17.44
CA LYS A 51 -9.03 -13.43 18.89
C LYS A 51 -8.95 -11.98 19.33
N ASN A 52 -10.09 -11.28 19.34
CA ASN A 52 -10.18 -9.89 19.84
C ASN A 52 -10.32 -9.77 21.38
N ILE A 53 -9.64 -10.64 22.13
CA ILE A 53 -9.64 -10.59 23.61
C ILE A 53 -8.99 -9.28 24.05
N ASN A 54 -9.56 -8.63 25.07
CA ASN A 54 -9.11 -7.34 25.60
C ASN A 54 -8.99 -6.25 24.52
N LYS A 55 -9.76 -6.35 23.44
CA LYS A 55 -9.75 -5.38 22.34
C LYS A 55 -8.38 -5.21 21.68
N LYS A 56 -7.66 -6.32 21.49
CA LYS A 56 -6.38 -6.36 20.76
C LYS A 56 -6.45 -5.62 19.41
N ALA A 57 -7.57 -5.73 18.69
CA ALA A 57 -7.79 -5.04 17.42
C ALA A 57 -7.53 -3.53 17.53
N ASP A 58 -7.99 -2.90 18.61
CA ASP A 58 -7.87 -1.44 18.81
C ASP A 58 -6.40 -1.01 19.02
N ILE A 59 -5.55 -1.94 19.51
CA ILE A 59 -4.11 -1.71 19.71
C ILE A 59 -3.36 -1.78 18.37
N ILE A 60 -3.71 -2.75 17.52
CA ILE A 60 -2.96 -3.05 16.29
C ILE A 60 -3.55 -2.43 15.03
N ILE A 61 -4.69 -1.74 15.12
CA ILE A 61 -5.36 -1.14 13.96
C ILE A 61 -4.49 -0.09 13.24
N PHE A 62 -3.71 0.70 13.98
CA PHE A 62 -2.81 1.69 13.39
C PHE A 62 -1.67 1.02 12.58
N PRO A 63 -0.92 0.04 13.12
CA PRO A 63 0.01 -0.77 12.31
C PRO A 63 -0.63 -1.44 11.09
N ILE A 64 -1.84 -2.00 11.21
CA ILE A 64 -2.58 -2.62 10.11
C ILE A 64 -2.80 -1.58 8.99
N LEU A 65 -3.35 -0.42 9.32
CA LEU A 65 -3.58 0.66 8.35
C LEU A 65 -2.29 1.22 7.75
N PHE A 66 -1.23 1.33 8.54
CA PHE A 66 0.07 1.78 8.05
C PHE A 66 0.61 0.79 7.00
N ASN A 67 0.63 -0.50 7.33
CA ASN A 67 1.13 -1.54 6.45
C ASN A 67 0.35 -1.58 5.14
N VAL A 68 -0.99 -1.55 5.18
CA VAL A 68 -1.78 -1.65 3.95
C VAL A 68 -1.60 -0.44 3.04
N ASN A 69 -1.57 0.77 3.61
CA ASN A 69 -1.35 2.00 2.85
C ASN A 69 0.05 2.03 2.24
N HIS A 70 1.06 1.63 3.01
CA HIS A 70 2.43 1.61 2.52
C HIS A 70 2.64 0.53 1.45
N GLY A 71 2.00 -0.64 1.59
CA GLY A 71 1.98 -1.67 0.55
C GLY A 71 1.39 -1.16 -0.76
N ILE A 72 0.23 -0.48 -0.70
CA ILE A 72 -0.39 0.16 -1.87
C ILE A 72 0.54 1.22 -2.49
N GLU A 73 1.15 2.06 -1.66
CA GLU A 73 2.09 3.10 -2.11
C GLU A 73 3.27 2.50 -2.89
N LEU A 74 3.91 1.46 -2.34
CA LEU A 74 5.05 0.79 -2.98
C LEU A 74 4.64 0.14 -4.31
N TYR A 75 3.47 -0.49 -4.36
CA TYR A 75 2.92 -1.06 -5.58
C TYR A 75 2.75 -0.01 -6.67
N LEU A 76 2.06 1.09 -6.35
CA LEU A 76 1.81 2.15 -7.32
C LEU A 76 3.11 2.82 -7.78
N LYS A 77 4.09 3.00 -6.90
CA LYS A 77 5.41 3.52 -7.27
C LYS A 77 6.18 2.54 -8.17
N ALA A 78 6.11 1.23 -7.91
CA ALA A 78 6.74 0.23 -8.76
C ALA A 78 6.13 0.23 -10.17
N ILE A 79 4.80 0.30 -10.27
CA ILE A 79 4.08 0.40 -11.55
C ILE A 79 4.47 1.70 -12.29
N ALA A 80 4.44 2.84 -11.60
CA ALA A 80 4.79 4.12 -12.20
C ALA A 80 6.24 4.16 -12.71
N TRP A 81 7.19 3.62 -11.94
CA TRP A 81 8.59 3.55 -12.34
C TRP A 81 8.76 2.66 -13.58
N THR A 82 8.15 1.48 -13.57
CA THR A 82 8.18 0.55 -14.71
C THR A 82 7.66 1.21 -15.98
N LEU A 83 6.48 1.86 -15.90
CA LEU A 83 5.89 2.57 -17.04
C LEU A 83 6.75 3.75 -17.50
N ASN A 84 7.46 4.43 -16.61
CA ASN A 84 8.38 5.48 -17.01
C ASN A 84 9.54 4.95 -17.84
N ILE A 85 10.11 3.80 -17.47
CA ILE A 85 11.16 3.17 -18.27
C ILE A 85 10.60 2.75 -19.63
N LEU A 86 9.45 2.08 -19.66
CA LEU A 86 8.80 1.62 -20.89
C LEU A 86 8.39 2.75 -21.84
N MET A 87 8.20 3.97 -21.32
CA MET A 87 7.82 5.16 -22.08
C MET A 87 8.99 6.12 -22.31
N GLU A 88 10.23 5.70 -22.02
CA GLU A 88 11.44 6.52 -22.17
C GLU A 88 11.40 7.86 -21.40
N ASN A 89 10.74 7.89 -20.24
CA ASN A 89 10.71 9.05 -19.35
C ASN A 89 11.85 8.96 -18.30
N GLU A 90 12.49 10.09 -18.00
CA GLU A 90 13.63 10.14 -17.05
C GLU A 90 13.22 9.99 -15.57
N TYR A 91 11.94 10.04 -15.24
CA TYR A 91 11.47 10.03 -13.86
C TYR A 91 11.48 8.62 -13.25
N LYS A 92 12.23 8.43 -12.15
CA LYS A 92 12.21 7.16 -11.39
C LYS A 92 10.96 7.02 -10.54
N ILE A 93 10.65 8.02 -9.72
CA ILE A 93 9.47 8.03 -8.85
C ILE A 93 8.83 9.42 -8.98
N GLU A 94 7.56 9.45 -9.37
CA GLU A 94 6.77 10.68 -9.49
C GLU A 94 5.76 10.76 -8.35
N GLY A 95 5.68 11.93 -7.70
CA GLY A 95 4.74 12.19 -6.62
C GLY A 95 5.34 12.09 -5.21
N SER A 96 4.63 12.66 -4.25
CA SER A 96 4.91 12.56 -2.82
C SER A 96 4.44 11.21 -2.25
N HIS A 97 4.32 11.06 -0.93
CA HIS A 97 3.76 9.86 -0.29
C HIS A 97 2.22 9.76 -0.38
N ASN A 98 1.57 10.68 -1.10
CA ASN A 98 0.12 10.72 -1.20
C ASN A 98 -0.42 9.70 -2.23
N ILE A 99 -1.08 8.63 -1.76
CA ILE A 99 -1.62 7.56 -2.61
C ILE A 99 -2.61 8.07 -3.67
N LYS A 100 -3.45 9.07 -3.36
CA LYS A 100 -4.39 9.68 -4.33
C LYS A 100 -3.65 10.29 -5.51
N GLN A 101 -2.56 11.00 -5.25
CA GLN A 101 -1.70 11.56 -6.29
C GLN A 101 -1.03 10.45 -7.12
N ILE A 102 -0.42 9.46 -6.47
CA ILE A 102 0.30 8.38 -7.17
C ILE A 102 -0.67 7.54 -8.02
N LEU A 103 -1.86 7.21 -7.51
CA LEU A 103 -2.89 6.48 -8.25
C LEU A 103 -3.32 7.22 -9.52
N SER A 104 -3.53 8.54 -9.42
CA SER A 104 -3.85 9.38 -10.59
C SER A 104 -2.74 9.34 -11.65
N ILE A 105 -1.48 9.38 -11.21
CA ILE A 105 -0.30 9.27 -12.09
C ILE A 105 -0.28 7.90 -12.77
N VAL A 106 -0.41 6.80 -12.02
CA VAL A 106 -0.44 5.44 -12.57
C VAL A 106 -1.56 5.29 -13.59
N LYS A 107 -2.77 5.73 -13.25
CA LYS A 107 -3.93 5.70 -14.15
C LYS A 107 -3.65 6.45 -15.44
N SER A 108 -3.10 7.66 -15.37
CA SER A 108 -2.73 8.44 -16.56
C SER A 108 -1.68 7.73 -17.42
N LYS A 109 -0.64 7.15 -16.80
CA LYS A 109 0.42 6.43 -17.52
C LYS A 109 -0.09 5.17 -18.20
N VAL A 110 -0.88 4.35 -17.51
CA VAL A 110 -1.48 3.14 -18.09
C VAL A 110 -2.36 3.50 -19.29
N LEU A 111 -3.24 4.50 -19.15
CA LEU A 111 -4.10 4.94 -20.25
C LEU A 111 -3.32 5.50 -21.45
N LYS A 112 -2.13 6.07 -21.23
CA LYS A 112 -1.24 6.55 -22.30
C LYS A 112 -0.43 5.42 -22.94
N PHE A 113 0.06 4.47 -22.13
CA PHE A 113 0.85 3.33 -22.56
C PHE A 113 0.00 2.33 -23.36
N GLU A 114 -1.08 1.84 -22.75
CA GLU A 114 -1.99 0.88 -23.38
C GLU A 114 -2.69 1.49 -24.57
N LYS A 115 -2.65 0.83 -25.73
CA LYS A 115 -3.35 1.27 -26.95
C LYS A 115 -4.69 0.57 -27.16
N GLU A 116 -4.80 -0.66 -26.66
CA GLU A 116 -6.01 -1.47 -26.77
C GLU A 116 -7.06 -1.02 -25.74
N GLN A 117 -8.30 -0.83 -26.19
CA GLN A 117 -9.39 -0.41 -25.32
C GLN A 117 -9.70 -1.45 -24.24
N GLU A 118 -9.67 -2.74 -24.60
CA GLU A 118 -9.95 -3.84 -23.66
C GLU A 118 -8.96 -3.86 -22.47
N LYS A 119 -7.66 -3.69 -22.73
CA LYS A 119 -6.64 -3.62 -21.68
C LYS A 119 -6.84 -2.43 -20.73
N ARG A 120 -7.24 -1.27 -21.28
CA ARG A 120 -7.58 -0.09 -20.47
C ARG A 120 -8.79 -0.35 -19.58
N GLU A 121 -9.85 -0.96 -20.12
CA GLU A 121 -11.05 -1.30 -19.38
C GLU A 121 -10.77 -2.33 -18.27
N GLN A 122 -9.96 -3.34 -18.58
CA GLN A 122 -9.52 -4.34 -17.60
C GLN A 122 -8.74 -3.67 -16.46
N PHE A 123 -7.77 -2.81 -16.76
CA PHE A 123 -7.02 -2.06 -15.75
C PHE A 123 -7.95 -1.22 -14.85
N LEU A 124 -8.88 -0.46 -15.44
CA LEU A 124 -9.82 0.37 -14.69
C LEU A 124 -10.71 -0.48 -13.76
N LYS A 125 -11.14 -1.65 -14.23
CA LYS A 125 -11.91 -2.60 -13.41
C LYS A 125 -11.07 -3.12 -12.23
N MET A 126 -9.80 -3.44 -12.45
CA MET A 126 -8.90 -3.95 -11.41
C MET A 126 -8.61 -2.92 -10.31
N ILE A 127 -8.59 -1.63 -10.63
CA ILE A 127 -8.34 -0.57 -9.64
C ILE A 127 -9.60 0.02 -9.00
N LEU A 128 -10.81 -0.41 -9.39
CA LEU A 128 -12.06 0.20 -8.93
C LEU A 128 -12.19 0.22 -7.40
N ASN A 129 -11.88 -0.90 -6.75
CA ASN A 129 -11.95 -1.02 -5.30
C ASN A 129 -10.87 -0.19 -4.59
N LEU A 130 -9.70 -0.04 -5.20
CA LEU A 130 -8.65 0.85 -4.75
C LEU A 130 -9.06 2.32 -4.87
N GLU A 131 -9.64 2.74 -6.00
CA GLU A 131 -10.14 4.11 -6.19
C GLU A 131 -11.21 4.46 -5.14
N ALA A 132 -12.13 3.54 -4.89
CA ALA A 132 -13.14 3.72 -3.85
C ALA A 132 -12.51 3.87 -2.46
N TYR A 133 -11.44 3.12 -2.15
CA TYR A 133 -10.76 3.19 -0.86
C TYR A 133 -10.02 4.51 -0.69
N VAL A 134 -9.26 4.90 -1.71
CA VAL A 134 -8.50 6.15 -1.71
C VAL A 134 -9.43 7.35 -1.60
N ARG A 135 -10.61 7.31 -2.26
CA ARG A 135 -11.63 8.35 -2.11
C ARG A 135 -12.15 8.42 -0.67
N GLU A 136 -12.59 7.30 -0.11
CA GLU A 136 -13.07 7.23 1.28
C GLU A 136 -12.03 7.75 2.28
N LEU A 137 -10.77 7.33 2.13
CA LEU A 137 -9.69 7.78 3.00
C LEU A 137 -9.43 9.27 2.86
N SER A 138 -9.44 9.78 1.62
CA SER A 138 -9.22 11.20 1.36
C SER A 138 -10.33 12.07 1.94
N GLU A 139 -11.59 11.63 1.84
CA GLU A 139 -12.73 12.34 2.44
C GLU A 139 -12.57 12.45 3.97
N ARG A 140 -12.15 11.37 4.64
CA ARG A 140 -11.90 11.38 6.10
C ARG A 140 -10.76 12.32 6.50
N ILE A 141 -9.70 12.36 5.71
CA ILE A 141 -8.54 13.21 5.93
C ILE A 141 -8.86 14.69 5.65
N GLU A 142 -9.50 14.99 4.52
CA GLU A 142 -9.82 16.35 4.08
C GLU A 142 -10.83 17.03 5.03
N LEU A 143 -11.75 16.28 5.64
CA LEU A 143 -12.62 16.79 6.71
C LEU A 143 -11.83 17.31 7.93
N ALA A 144 -10.60 16.87 8.13
CA ALA A 144 -9.73 17.30 9.23
C ALA A 144 -8.79 18.46 8.88
N GLU A 145 -8.65 18.86 7.61
CA GLU A 145 -7.73 19.95 7.22
C GLU A 145 -8.43 21.05 6.42
N THR A 146 -8.28 22.29 6.87
CA THR A 146 -8.45 23.46 6.00
C THR A 146 -7.28 23.50 5.00
N LYS A 147 -7.46 22.83 3.85
CA LYS A 147 -6.70 23.03 2.58
C LYS A 147 -5.26 22.51 2.47
N LYS A 148 -4.72 21.68 3.36
CA LYS A 148 -3.37 21.08 3.16
C LYS A 148 -3.42 19.57 2.90
N LYS A 149 -2.32 19.08 2.31
CA LYS A 149 -2.15 17.70 1.89
C LYS A 149 -1.57 16.90 3.05
N ASP A 150 -2.39 16.08 3.68
CA ASP A 150 -1.90 14.97 4.50
C ASP A 150 -1.31 13.89 3.56
N ASN A 151 -0.15 13.36 3.93
CA ASN A 151 0.54 12.28 3.22
C ASN A 151 0.09 10.89 3.71
N MET A 152 -1.11 10.79 4.27
CA MET A 152 -1.65 9.58 4.90
C MET A 152 -0.87 9.18 6.15
N ASP A 153 -0.39 10.18 6.88
CA ASP A 153 0.45 10.02 8.07
C ASP A 153 -0.34 9.63 9.32
N PHE A 154 -1.68 9.66 9.23
CA PHE A 154 -2.62 9.44 10.34
C PHE A 154 -2.43 8.12 11.08
N SER A 155 -1.90 7.10 10.39
CA SER A 155 -1.62 5.78 10.96
C SER A 155 -0.29 5.72 11.72
N ARG A 156 0.59 6.71 11.54
CA ARG A 156 1.91 6.80 12.17
C ARG A 156 1.93 7.75 13.36
N TYR A 157 1.25 8.88 13.22
CA TYR A 157 1.21 9.92 14.23
C TYR A 157 -0.24 10.36 14.49
N PRO A 158 -0.57 10.79 15.72
CA PRO A 158 -1.90 11.31 16.04
C PRO A 158 -2.12 12.74 15.54
N PHE A 159 -1.10 13.36 14.93
CA PHE A 159 -1.14 14.70 14.38
C PHE A 159 -0.27 14.84 13.14
N THR A 160 -0.55 15.87 12.35
CA THR A 160 0.20 16.24 11.13
C THR A 160 1.52 16.94 11.49
N ASN A 161 2.38 17.21 10.50
CA ASN A 161 3.63 17.97 10.70
C ASN A 161 3.43 19.36 11.33
N ASN A 162 2.21 19.92 11.27
CA ASN A 162 1.86 21.19 11.91
C ASN A 162 1.21 20.99 13.29
N TYR A 163 1.31 19.80 13.88
CA TYR A 163 0.69 19.40 15.15
C TYR A 163 -0.85 19.53 15.15
N ILE A 164 -1.48 19.41 13.98
CA ILE A 164 -2.95 19.39 13.86
C ILE A 164 -3.40 17.94 14.09
N PRO A 165 -4.31 17.66 15.06
CA PRO A 165 -4.79 16.30 15.28
C PRO A 165 -5.53 15.72 14.07
N HIS A 166 -5.33 14.43 13.78
CA HIS A 166 -6.05 13.76 12.70
C HIS A 166 -7.54 13.54 13.03
N PHE A 167 -8.32 13.19 12.01
CA PHE A 167 -9.78 13.07 12.06
C PHE A 167 -10.32 12.21 13.22
N TYR A 168 -9.60 11.15 13.62
CA TYR A 168 -10.01 10.26 14.71
C TYR A 168 -9.75 10.80 16.12
N ILE A 169 -8.91 11.83 16.27
CA ILE A 169 -8.68 12.51 17.56
C ILE A 169 -9.68 13.66 17.77
N ARG A 170 -10.20 14.23 16.69
CA ARG A 170 -11.05 15.45 16.74
C ARG A 170 -12.53 15.19 17.03
N THR A 171 -12.92 13.93 17.20
CA THR A 171 -14.31 13.51 17.40
C THR A 171 -14.50 12.89 18.78
N PHE A 172 -15.70 13.06 19.36
CA PHE A 172 -16.11 12.34 20.57
C PHE A 172 -16.64 10.94 20.24
N ASP A 173 -17.18 10.76 19.02
CA ASP A 173 -17.67 9.47 18.56
C ASP A 173 -16.53 8.59 18.08
N ASN A 174 -16.67 7.29 18.32
CA ASN A 174 -15.72 6.28 17.86
C ASN A 174 -15.69 6.21 16.33
N ILE A 175 -14.49 6.19 15.77
CA ILE A 175 -14.29 5.84 14.36
C ILE A 175 -13.97 4.36 14.26
N ALA A 176 -14.92 3.59 13.75
CA ALA A 176 -14.78 2.15 13.60
C ALA A 176 -14.17 1.76 12.25
N ILE A 177 -13.47 0.63 12.24
CA ILE A 177 -13.02 -0.07 11.03
C ILE A 177 -13.60 -1.48 11.07
N ASP A 178 -14.34 -1.83 10.01
CA ASP A 178 -14.86 -3.17 9.80
C ASP A 178 -13.71 -4.07 9.31
N LEU A 179 -13.22 -4.93 10.20
CA LEU A 179 -12.09 -5.83 9.90
C LEU A 179 -12.45 -6.93 8.89
N GLU A 180 -13.71 -7.40 8.86
CA GLU A 180 -14.12 -8.43 7.89
C GLU A 180 -14.11 -7.84 6.48
N ASN A 181 -14.73 -6.67 6.31
CA ASN A 181 -14.69 -5.95 5.04
C ASN A 181 -13.27 -5.48 4.68
N PHE A 182 -12.46 -5.09 5.67
CA PHE A 182 -11.05 -4.76 5.48
C PHE A 182 -10.31 -5.92 4.80
N ILE A 183 -10.40 -7.13 5.33
CA ILE A 183 -9.71 -8.30 4.79
C ILE A 183 -10.16 -8.59 3.35
N LEU A 184 -11.48 -8.62 3.11
CA LEU A 184 -12.01 -8.88 1.77
C LEU A 184 -11.49 -7.86 0.76
N ARG A 185 -11.59 -6.58 1.10
CA ARG A 185 -11.21 -5.47 0.23
C ARG A 185 -9.71 -5.47 -0.07
N PHE A 186 -8.87 -5.61 0.96
CA PHE A 186 -7.42 -5.50 0.78
C PHE A 186 -6.77 -6.77 0.22
N ARG A 187 -7.41 -7.94 0.37
CA ARG A 187 -7.01 -9.14 -0.35
C ARG A 187 -7.20 -8.96 -1.86
N GLU A 188 -8.32 -8.36 -2.28
CA GLU A 188 -8.56 -8.06 -3.70
C GLU A 188 -7.62 -6.96 -4.22
N ILE A 189 -7.51 -5.84 -3.51
CA ILE A 189 -6.61 -4.73 -3.89
C ILE A 189 -5.17 -5.23 -4.01
N GLY A 190 -4.68 -5.97 -3.01
CA GLY A 190 -3.34 -6.54 -3.00
C GLY A 190 -3.09 -7.45 -4.19
N LYS A 191 -4.01 -8.39 -4.46
CA LYS A 191 -3.93 -9.28 -5.62
C LYS A 191 -3.91 -8.50 -6.94
N ASN A 192 -4.80 -7.53 -7.12
CA ASN A 192 -4.89 -6.77 -8.36
C ASN A 192 -3.63 -5.90 -8.59
N LEU A 193 -3.12 -5.26 -7.54
CA LEU A 193 -1.88 -4.48 -7.63
C LEU A 193 -0.67 -5.36 -7.92
N ASN A 194 -0.57 -6.54 -7.31
CA ASN A 194 0.47 -7.52 -7.62
C ASN A 194 0.44 -7.94 -9.09
N LEU A 195 -0.76 -8.26 -9.62
CA LEU A 195 -0.93 -8.64 -11.02
C LEU A 195 -0.54 -7.51 -11.97
N ILE A 196 -0.98 -6.28 -11.70
CA ILE A 196 -0.63 -5.11 -12.54
C ILE A 196 0.87 -4.84 -12.51
N ALA A 197 1.48 -4.83 -11.32
CA ALA A 197 2.91 -4.59 -11.17
C ALA A 197 3.75 -5.68 -11.83
N SER A 198 3.37 -6.94 -11.63
CA SER A 198 4.03 -8.09 -12.23
C SER A 198 3.92 -8.06 -13.76
N HIS A 199 2.74 -7.72 -14.30
CA HIS A 199 2.52 -7.64 -15.73
C HIS A 199 3.45 -6.63 -16.41
N TYR A 200 3.45 -5.38 -15.96
CA TYR A 200 4.33 -4.36 -16.57
C TYR A 200 5.81 -4.65 -16.34
N PHE A 201 6.15 -5.24 -15.20
CA PHE A 201 7.55 -5.45 -14.85
C PHE A 201 8.14 -6.70 -15.51
N TYR A 202 7.55 -7.87 -15.30
CA TYR A 202 8.09 -9.12 -15.80
C TYR A 202 7.72 -9.41 -17.26
N ASP A 203 6.53 -9.00 -17.72
CA ASP A 203 6.07 -9.33 -19.09
C ASP A 203 6.46 -8.27 -20.13
N TYR A 204 6.89 -7.07 -19.70
CA TYR A 204 7.27 -5.99 -20.61
C TYR A 204 8.70 -5.48 -20.41
N LEU A 205 9.15 -5.29 -19.17
CA LEU A 205 10.44 -4.65 -18.90
C LEU A 205 11.60 -5.64 -18.80
N GLU A 206 11.40 -6.81 -18.19
CA GLU A 206 12.43 -7.83 -17.98
C GLU A 206 12.46 -8.92 -19.09
N VAL A 207 11.79 -8.67 -20.22
CA VAL A 207 11.77 -9.58 -21.39
C VAL A 207 13.08 -9.56 -22.16
#